data_AF-A0A962SDN4-F1
#
_entry.id   AF-A0A962SDN4-F1
#
_cell.length_a   1.000
_cell.length_b   1.000
_cell.length_c   1.000
_cell.angle_alpha   90.00
_cell.angle_beta   90.00
_cell.angle_gamma   90.00
#
_symmetry.space_group_name_H-M   'P 1'
#
loop_
_entity.id
_entity.type
_entity.pdbx_description
1 polymer ?
#
loop_
_entity_poly.entity_id
_entity_poly.type
_entity_poly.pdbx_seq_one_letter_code
_entity_poly.pdbx_strand_id
1 'polypeptide(L)'
;VDRELYAFIAEEALPGTGVSEFDFWHGFADLIHDLAPKNRDLLAKRDAIQTKIDGWYRANGAPADLESYKGFLKEIGYLLDEGPDFHVATQNVDSEITTIAGPQLVVPVMNARYALNAANARWGSLYDALYGTDAVAETGGAHRSGTYNPVRGAKVIAWARSFLDAAAPLANGSWSEAKDISVSGGALSTSLGSLKAPAQFRGYR
;
A
#
# COMPACT_ATOMS: atom_id res chain seq x y z
N VAL A 1 34.34 -4.12 -2.76
CA VAL A 1 32.95 -4.44 -3.13
C VAL A 1 32.94 -5.88 -3.59
N ASP A 2 31.91 -6.66 -3.26
CA ASP A 2 31.74 -8.00 -3.82
C ASP A 2 31.73 -7.96 -5.36
N ARG A 3 32.29 -8.98 -6.01
CA ARG A 3 32.49 -8.96 -7.47
C ARG A 3 31.17 -9.03 -8.23
N GLU A 4 30.20 -9.81 -7.75
CA GLU A 4 28.90 -9.95 -8.40
C GLU A 4 28.12 -8.63 -8.30
N LEU A 5 28.13 -8.01 -7.11
CA LEU A 5 27.53 -6.69 -6.92
C LEU A 5 28.19 -5.61 -7.79
N TYR A 6 29.53 -5.63 -7.90
CA TYR A 6 30.25 -4.66 -8.73
C TYR A 6 29.83 -4.78 -10.21
N ALA A 7 29.83 -6.00 -10.74
CA ALA A 7 29.45 -6.26 -12.13
C ALA A 7 27.99 -5.87 -12.40
N PHE A 8 27.06 -6.24 -11.52
CA PHE A 8 25.65 -5.85 -11.64
C PHE A 8 25.48 -4.32 -11.75
N ILE A 9 26.15 -3.56 -10.88
CA ILE A 9 26.06 -2.09 -10.91
C ILE A 9 26.62 -1.53 -12.22
N ALA A 10 27.81 -1.99 -12.64
CA ALA A 10 28.49 -1.46 -13.81
C ALA A 10 27.80 -1.84 -15.13
N GLU A 11 27.32 -3.08 -15.24
CA GLU A 11 26.84 -3.66 -16.50
C GLU A 11 25.32 -3.60 -16.66
N GLU A 12 24.54 -3.54 -15.56
CA GLU A 12 23.07 -3.59 -15.62
C GLU A 12 22.40 -2.32 -15.08
N ALA A 13 22.85 -1.79 -13.93
CA ALA A 13 22.14 -0.71 -13.24
C ALA A 13 22.49 0.71 -13.74
N LEU A 14 23.78 0.99 -13.99
CA LEU A 14 24.24 2.32 -14.42
C LEU A 14 23.94 2.68 -15.88
N PRO A 15 24.00 1.77 -16.87
CA PRO A 15 23.74 2.12 -18.26
C PRO A 15 22.38 2.80 -18.45
N GLY A 16 22.37 3.95 -19.13
CA GLY A 16 21.15 4.74 -19.39
C GLY A 16 20.79 5.77 -18.31
N THR A 17 21.46 5.77 -17.16
CA THR A 17 21.22 6.74 -16.08
C THR A 17 21.92 8.09 -16.29
N GLY A 18 23.00 8.13 -17.09
CA GLY A 18 23.86 9.31 -17.28
C GLY A 18 24.93 9.51 -16.20
N VAL A 19 25.06 8.59 -15.24
CA VAL A 19 26.08 8.63 -14.17
C VAL A 19 27.27 7.75 -14.57
N SER A 20 28.49 8.25 -14.39
CA SER A 20 29.70 7.47 -14.65
C SER A 20 29.98 6.49 -13.50
N GLU A 21 30.58 5.34 -13.82
CA GLU A 21 31.00 4.35 -12.82
C GLU A 21 32.00 4.95 -11.81
N PHE A 22 32.92 5.79 -12.29
CA PHE A 22 33.90 6.47 -11.43
C PHE A 22 33.20 7.37 -10.40
N ASP A 23 32.28 8.23 -10.84
CA ASP A 23 31.58 9.17 -9.97
C ASP A 23 30.69 8.44 -8.97
N PHE A 24 30.01 7.38 -9.42
CA PHE A 24 29.18 6.54 -8.57
C PHE A 24 29.98 5.92 -7.42
N TRP A 25 31.07 5.23 -7.72
CA TRP A 25 31.84 4.52 -6.69
C TRP A 25 32.60 5.46 -5.76
N HIS A 26 33.12 6.59 -6.26
CA HIS A 26 33.75 7.61 -5.41
C HIS A 26 32.72 8.23 -4.47
N GLY A 27 31.59 8.70 -5.01
CA GLY A 27 30.53 9.29 -4.20
C GLY A 27 29.96 8.30 -3.17
N PHE A 28 29.80 7.04 -3.53
CA PHE A 28 29.37 5.99 -2.61
C PHE A 28 30.38 5.76 -1.48
N ALA A 29 31.69 5.74 -1.78
CA ALA A 29 32.74 5.59 -0.79
C ALA A 29 32.78 6.79 0.18
N ASP A 30 32.66 8.01 -0.32
CA ASP A 30 32.60 9.23 0.50
C ASP A 30 31.40 9.20 1.44
N LEU A 31 30.21 8.85 0.93
CA LEU A 31 29.01 8.71 1.74
C LEU A 31 29.16 7.65 2.84
N ILE A 32 29.83 6.52 2.57
CA ILE A 32 30.10 5.51 3.61
C ILE A 32 31.02 6.08 4.68
N HIS A 33 32.13 6.73 4.31
CA HIS A 33 33.05 7.31 5.29
C HIS A 33 32.37 8.34 6.18
N ASP A 34 31.48 9.16 5.61
CA ASP A 34 30.79 10.23 6.31
C ASP A 34 29.62 9.74 7.19
N LEU A 35 28.86 8.74 6.73
CA LEU A 35 27.59 8.34 7.35
C LEU A 35 27.69 7.06 8.17
N ALA A 36 28.62 6.16 7.88
CA ALA A 36 28.75 4.90 8.64
C ALA A 36 29.09 5.12 10.13
N PRO A 37 29.97 6.07 10.53
CA PRO A 37 30.19 6.39 11.94
C PRO A 37 28.91 6.85 12.64
N LYS A 38 28.16 7.77 12.02
CA LYS A 38 26.89 8.28 12.56
C LYS A 38 25.85 7.17 12.72
N ASN A 39 25.78 6.25 11.76
CA ASN A 39 24.87 5.10 11.84
C ASN A 39 25.23 4.18 13.03
N ARG A 40 26.52 3.89 13.24
CA ARG A 40 26.96 3.13 14.42
C ARG A 40 26.62 3.83 15.73
N ASP A 41 26.81 5.14 15.81
CA ASP A 41 26.48 5.92 17.01
C ASP A 41 24.97 5.90 17.30
N LEU A 42 24.13 5.93 16.27
CA LEU A 42 22.68 5.79 16.41
C LEU A 42 22.29 4.41 16.95
N LEU A 43 22.95 3.34 16.51
CA LEU A 43 22.73 1.99 17.05
C LEU A 43 23.19 1.89 18.51
N ALA A 44 24.39 2.39 18.83
CA ALA A 44 24.89 2.43 20.20
C ALA A 44 23.97 3.23 21.14
N LYS A 45 23.37 4.33 20.64
CA LYS A 45 22.37 5.10 21.39
C LYS A 45 21.12 4.27 21.70
N ARG A 46 20.65 3.42 20.76
CA ARG A 46 19.51 2.51 21.00
C ARG A 46 19.84 1.51 22.10
N ASP A 47 21.00 0.88 22.03
CA ASP A 47 21.45 -0.10 23.04
C ASP A 47 21.60 0.54 24.42
N ALA A 48 22.16 1.75 24.48
CA ALA A 48 22.32 2.49 25.74
C ALA A 48 20.97 2.87 26.36
N ILE A 49 20.00 3.32 25.56
CA ILE A 49 18.64 3.60 26.01
C ILE A 49 17.98 2.32 26.54
N GLN A 50 18.03 1.22 25.77
CA GLN A 50 17.41 -0.04 26.18
C GLN A 50 18.04 -0.57 27.48
N THR A 51 19.36 -0.50 27.62
CA THR A 51 20.07 -0.90 28.84
C THR A 51 19.60 -0.13 30.06
N LYS A 52 19.35 1.18 29.93
CA LYS A 52 18.80 2.00 31.03
C LYS A 52 17.38 1.57 31.38
N ILE A 53 16.52 1.33 30.38
CA ILE A 53 15.15 0.84 30.59
C ILE A 53 15.18 -0.52 31.31
N ASP A 54 16.01 -1.47 30.85
CA ASP A 54 16.18 -2.78 31.49
C ASP A 54 16.69 -2.66 32.93
N GLY A 55 17.60 -1.71 33.18
CA GLY A 55 18.06 -1.38 34.53
C GLY A 55 16.95 -0.87 35.43
N TRP A 56 16.10 0.03 34.91
CA TRP A 56 14.95 0.55 35.62
C TRP A 56 13.95 -0.56 35.99
N TYR A 57 13.59 -1.44 35.05
CA TYR A 57 12.67 -2.56 35.31
C TYR A 57 13.24 -3.57 36.30
N ARG A 58 14.55 -3.86 36.26
CA ARG A 58 15.19 -4.76 37.24
C ARG A 58 15.14 -4.18 38.66
N ALA A 59 15.26 -2.87 38.81
CA ALA A 59 15.24 -2.21 40.12
C ALA A 59 13.82 -1.99 40.67
N ASN A 60 12.84 -1.72 39.79
CA ASN A 60 11.52 -1.25 40.18
C ASN A 60 10.38 -2.24 39.89
N GLY A 61 10.62 -3.29 39.10
CA GLY A 61 9.56 -4.15 38.57
C GLY A 61 8.70 -3.43 37.53
N ALA A 62 7.44 -3.84 37.42
CA ALA A 62 6.48 -3.15 36.56
C ALA A 62 6.14 -1.74 37.12
N PRO A 63 5.96 -0.72 36.26
CA PRO A 63 5.66 0.63 36.74
C PRO A 63 4.32 0.66 37.48
N ALA A 64 4.37 0.95 38.78
CA ALA A 64 3.18 1.24 39.59
C ALA A 64 2.75 2.71 39.48
N ASP A 65 3.68 3.61 39.15
CA ASP A 65 3.45 5.04 38.89
C ASP A 65 3.99 5.42 37.51
N LEU A 66 3.08 5.78 36.61
CA LEU A 66 3.41 6.14 35.23
C LEU A 66 4.03 7.54 35.10
N GLU A 67 3.77 8.46 36.04
CA GLU A 67 4.39 9.79 36.00
C GLU A 67 5.87 9.70 36.34
N SER A 68 6.23 8.90 37.36
CA SER A 68 7.62 8.58 37.66
C SER A 68 8.34 7.92 36.47
N TYR A 69 7.71 6.93 35.84
CA TYR A 69 8.31 6.25 34.68
C TYR A 69 8.46 7.20 33.48
N LYS A 70 7.48 8.06 33.20
CA LYS A 70 7.57 9.10 32.17
C LYS A 70 8.69 10.09 32.46
N GLY A 71 8.86 10.49 33.72
CA GLY A 71 9.98 11.31 34.19
C GLY A 71 11.33 10.67 33.87
N PHE A 72 11.49 9.38 34.19
CA PHE A 72 12.67 8.61 33.83
C PHE A 72 12.92 8.55 32.31
N LEU A 73 11.87 8.29 31.51
CA LEU A 73 12.01 8.26 30.04
C LEU A 73 12.44 9.62 29.46
N LYS A 74 12.00 10.73 30.06
CA LYS A 74 12.49 12.08 29.71
C LYS A 74 13.94 12.27 30.13
N GLU A 75 14.30 11.87 31.35
CA GLU A 75 15.67 11.98 31.90
C GLU A 75 16.70 11.28 31.01
N ILE A 76 16.39 10.08 30.51
CA ILE A 76 17.30 9.33 29.64
C ILE A 76 17.30 9.82 28.19
N GLY A 77 16.47 10.81 27.85
CA GLY A 77 16.33 11.36 26.50
C GLY A 77 15.60 10.44 25.52
N TYR A 78 14.75 9.54 26.01
CA TYR A 78 13.88 8.70 25.18
C TYR A 78 12.62 9.46 24.76
N LEU A 79 11.92 10.05 25.74
CA LEU A 79 10.80 10.93 25.48
C LEU A 79 11.32 12.37 25.40
N LEU A 80 11.22 12.96 24.22
CA LEU A 80 11.58 14.36 23.98
C LEU A 80 10.35 15.25 24.14
N ASP A 81 10.58 16.55 24.39
CA ASP A 81 9.50 17.52 24.37
C ASP A 81 8.98 17.72 22.94
N GLU A 82 7.68 17.94 22.84
CA GLU A 82 7.01 18.18 21.57
C GLU A 82 7.50 19.50 20.94
N GLY A 83 7.78 19.46 19.64
CA GLY A 83 8.12 20.65 18.88
C GLY A 83 6.89 21.53 18.61
N PRO A 84 7.09 22.77 18.14
CA PRO A 84 5.96 23.62 17.75
C PRO A 84 5.21 23.04 16.54
N ASP A 85 3.95 23.42 16.39
CA ASP A 85 3.14 23.09 15.22
C ASP A 85 3.83 23.54 13.92
N PHE A 86 3.77 22.68 12.90
CA PHE A 86 4.29 22.97 11.56
C PHE A 86 3.48 22.25 10.48
N HIS A 87 3.68 22.64 9.23
CA HIS A 87 3.13 21.96 8.06
C HIS A 87 4.26 21.32 7.26
N VAL A 88 4.05 20.10 6.76
CA VAL A 88 4.99 19.45 5.85
C VAL A 88 5.03 20.19 4.51
N ALA A 89 6.23 20.33 3.94
CA ALA A 89 6.47 21.11 2.71
C ALA A 89 6.77 20.23 1.48
N THR A 90 6.51 18.92 1.56
CA THR A 90 6.84 17.96 0.50
C THR A 90 6.06 18.26 -0.78
N GLN A 91 6.77 18.30 -1.91
CA GLN A 91 6.23 18.60 -3.24
C GLN A 91 6.63 17.52 -4.25
N ASN A 92 6.02 17.55 -5.44
CA ASN A 92 6.32 16.63 -6.55
C ASN A 92 6.09 15.15 -6.20
N VAL A 93 4.98 14.87 -5.51
CA VAL A 93 4.58 13.51 -5.12
C VAL A 93 3.39 13.07 -5.97
N ASP A 94 3.42 11.84 -6.47
CA ASP A 94 2.35 11.26 -7.29
C ASP A 94 0.97 11.26 -6.62
N SER A 95 -0.08 11.25 -7.46
CA SER A 95 -1.48 11.28 -7.00
C SER A 95 -1.85 10.08 -6.13
N GLU A 96 -1.24 8.94 -6.42
CA GLU A 96 -1.35 7.66 -5.72
C GLU A 96 -0.99 7.74 -4.25
N ILE A 97 -0.17 8.72 -3.85
CA ILE A 97 0.26 8.92 -2.47
C ILE A 97 -0.45 10.12 -1.84
N THR A 98 -0.80 11.13 -2.63
CA THR A 98 -1.29 12.43 -2.11
C THR A 98 -2.81 12.55 -2.03
N THR A 99 -3.54 11.99 -2.98
CA THR A 99 -4.97 12.30 -3.20
C THR A 99 -5.84 11.06 -3.36
N ILE A 100 -5.25 9.92 -3.69
CA ILE A 100 -5.96 8.65 -3.86
C ILE A 100 -5.82 7.83 -2.57
N ALA A 101 -6.94 7.59 -1.90
CA ALA A 101 -7.00 6.61 -0.81
C ALA A 101 -7.28 5.22 -1.39
N GLY A 102 -6.44 4.24 -1.04
CA GLY A 102 -6.60 2.87 -1.54
C GLY A 102 -5.67 1.86 -0.88
N PRO A 103 -5.79 0.57 -1.26
CA PRO A 103 -4.92 -0.49 -0.76
C PRO A 103 -3.46 -0.28 -1.17
N GLN A 104 -2.53 -0.68 -0.29
CA GLN A 104 -1.10 -0.76 -0.58
C GLN A 104 -0.63 -2.22 -0.41
N LEU A 105 -0.03 -2.77 -1.47
CA LEU A 105 0.46 -4.15 -1.49
C LEU A 105 1.95 -4.20 -1.14
N VAL A 106 2.34 -5.18 -0.32
CA VAL A 106 3.74 -5.45 0.04
C VAL A 106 4.11 -6.84 -0.45
N VAL A 107 5.18 -6.94 -1.24
CA VAL A 107 5.68 -8.21 -1.80
C VAL A 107 7.20 -8.32 -1.71
N PRO A 108 7.76 -9.55 -1.63
CA PRO A 108 9.20 -9.74 -1.67
C PRO A 108 9.75 -9.51 -3.08
N VAL A 109 10.60 -8.50 -3.25
CA VAL A 109 11.20 -8.16 -4.56
C VAL A 109 12.06 -9.28 -5.15
N MET A 110 12.62 -10.15 -4.30
CA MET A 110 13.42 -11.32 -4.74
C MET A 110 12.59 -12.38 -5.50
N ASN A 111 11.26 -12.32 -5.45
CA ASN A 111 10.41 -13.18 -6.26
C ASN A 111 9.83 -12.39 -7.45
N ALA A 112 10.44 -12.56 -8.62
CA ALA A 112 10.05 -11.84 -9.83
C ALA A 112 8.57 -12.07 -10.21
N ARG A 113 8.03 -13.28 -10.00
CA ARG A 113 6.61 -13.57 -10.25
C ARG A 113 5.71 -12.75 -9.34
N TYR A 114 6.05 -12.63 -8.06
CA TYR A 114 5.26 -11.84 -7.11
C TYR A 114 5.39 -10.34 -7.38
N ALA A 115 6.58 -9.86 -7.73
CA ALA A 115 6.79 -8.47 -8.13
C ALA A 115 5.97 -8.10 -9.37
N LEU A 116 5.99 -8.93 -10.42
CA LEU A 116 5.19 -8.72 -11.63
C LEU A 116 3.69 -8.76 -11.35
N ASN A 117 3.23 -9.73 -10.56
CA ASN A 117 1.82 -9.80 -10.16
C ASN A 117 1.41 -8.56 -9.35
N ALA A 118 2.27 -8.08 -8.46
CA ALA A 118 2.00 -6.89 -7.65
C ALA A 118 1.96 -5.61 -8.50
N ALA A 119 2.89 -5.44 -9.44
CA ALA A 119 2.88 -4.31 -10.36
C ALA A 119 1.58 -4.27 -11.20
N ASN A 120 1.10 -5.44 -11.64
CA ASN A 120 -0.13 -5.57 -12.41
C ASN A 120 -1.41 -5.49 -11.54
N ALA A 121 -1.30 -5.59 -10.22
CA ALA A 121 -2.44 -5.60 -9.30
C ALA A 121 -3.16 -4.23 -9.18
N ARG A 122 -2.69 -3.19 -9.89
CA ARG A 122 -3.41 -1.91 -10.00
C ARG A 122 -4.84 -2.10 -10.51
N TRP A 123 -5.07 -3.08 -11.38
CA TRP A 123 -6.38 -3.47 -11.86
C TRP A 123 -6.59 -4.96 -11.62
N GLY A 124 -7.68 -5.31 -10.96
CA GLY A 124 -8.03 -6.69 -10.62
C GLY A 124 -9.47 -7.00 -11.02
N SER A 125 -9.72 -8.26 -11.38
CA SER A 125 -11.06 -8.77 -11.63
C SER A 125 -11.80 -8.96 -10.31
N LEU A 126 -12.80 -8.10 -10.06
CA LEU A 126 -13.69 -8.24 -8.91
C LEU A 126 -14.44 -9.58 -8.93
N TYR A 127 -14.78 -10.08 -10.12
CA TYR A 127 -15.49 -11.35 -10.26
C TYR A 127 -14.60 -12.52 -9.83
N ASP A 128 -13.32 -12.52 -10.23
CA ASP A 128 -12.38 -13.58 -9.82
C ASP A 128 -12.09 -13.50 -8.32
N ALA A 129 -11.94 -12.29 -7.77
CA ALA A 129 -11.75 -12.07 -6.34
C ALA A 129 -12.93 -12.62 -5.52
N LEU A 130 -14.18 -12.36 -5.96
CA LEU A 130 -15.38 -12.86 -5.29
C LEU A 130 -15.58 -14.37 -5.50
N TYR A 131 -15.35 -14.87 -6.72
CA TYR A 131 -15.58 -16.26 -7.06
C TYR A 131 -14.53 -17.17 -6.41
N GLY A 132 -13.25 -16.77 -6.39
CA GLY A 132 -12.14 -17.58 -5.92
C GLY A 132 -11.99 -17.64 -4.39
N THR A 133 -12.62 -16.73 -3.65
CA THR A 133 -12.48 -16.61 -2.19
C THR A 133 -13.74 -17.03 -1.44
N ASP A 134 -13.68 -17.02 -0.12
CA ASP A 134 -14.82 -17.24 0.77
C ASP A 134 -15.70 -15.99 0.96
N ALA A 135 -15.39 -14.87 0.29
CA ALA A 135 -16.22 -13.66 0.28
C ALA A 135 -17.66 -13.93 -0.20
N VAL A 136 -17.84 -14.94 -1.06
CA VAL A 136 -19.15 -15.50 -1.39
C VAL A 136 -19.29 -16.88 -0.76
N ALA A 137 -20.23 -17.01 0.19
CA ALA A 137 -20.47 -18.26 0.91
C ALA A 137 -20.81 -19.44 -0.01
N GLU A 138 -20.21 -20.60 0.27
CA GLU A 138 -20.37 -21.84 -0.49
C GLU A 138 -21.65 -22.63 -0.15
N THR A 139 -22.61 -21.99 0.50
CA THR A 139 -23.89 -22.61 0.89
C THR A 139 -24.90 -22.62 -0.25
N GLY A 140 -25.90 -23.50 -0.18
CA GLY A 140 -26.99 -23.57 -1.17
C GLY A 140 -26.52 -23.96 -2.57
N GLY A 141 -25.57 -24.89 -2.67
CA GLY A 141 -25.03 -25.39 -3.94
C GLY A 141 -24.01 -24.48 -4.62
N ALA A 142 -23.58 -23.37 -3.99
CA ALA A 142 -22.66 -22.38 -4.56
C ALA A 142 -21.17 -22.70 -4.33
N HIS A 143 -20.80 -23.98 -4.46
CA HIS A 143 -19.43 -24.47 -4.30
C HIS A 143 -18.48 -23.89 -5.37
N ARG A 144 -17.23 -23.63 -4.99
CA ARG A 144 -16.21 -23.06 -5.90
C ARG A 144 -15.42 -24.10 -6.70
N SER A 145 -15.41 -25.35 -6.24
CA SER A 145 -14.59 -26.42 -6.82
C SER A 145 -15.13 -26.94 -8.16
N GLY A 146 -14.23 -27.36 -9.05
CA GLY A 146 -14.58 -27.98 -10.32
C GLY A 146 -14.72 -26.96 -11.45
N THR A 147 -15.59 -27.27 -12.42
CA THR A 147 -15.92 -26.34 -13.51
C THR A 147 -16.75 -25.16 -12.98
N TYR A 148 -16.97 -24.16 -13.83
CA TYR A 148 -17.82 -23.01 -13.49
C TYR A 148 -19.19 -23.47 -12.96
N ASN A 149 -19.55 -22.96 -11.78
CA ASN A 149 -20.81 -23.22 -11.12
C ASN A 149 -21.74 -22.01 -11.32
N PRO A 150 -22.79 -22.14 -12.15
CA PRO A 150 -23.72 -21.03 -12.43
C PRO A 150 -24.43 -20.50 -11.18
N VAL A 151 -24.67 -21.34 -10.17
CA VAL A 151 -25.30 -20.93 -8.91
C VAL A 151 -24.37 -19.98 -8.14
N ARG A 152 -23.07 -20.27 -8.12
CA ARG A 152 -22.07 -19.37 -7.52
C ARG A 152 -21.87 -18.10 -8.36
N GLY A 153 -21.78 -18.24 -9.67
CA GLY A 153 -21.66 -17.10 -10.59
C GLY A 153 -22.81 -16.10 -10.46
N ALA A 154 -24.04 -16.59 -10.32
CA ALA A 154 -25.20 -15.72 -10.06
C ALA A 154 -25.06 -14.91 -8.76
N LYS A 155 -24.53 -15.50 -7.68
CA LYS A 155 -24.25 -14.78 -6.42
C LYS A 155 -23.16 -13.72 -6.59
N VAL A 156 -22.10 -14.03 -7.33
CA VAL A 156 -21.02 -13.07 -7.65
C VAL A 156 -21.56 -11.87 -8.43
N ILE A 157 -22.38 -12.13 -9.47
CA ILE A 157 -23.02 -11.07 -10.27
C ILE A 157 -23.93 -10.22 -9.38
N ALA A 158 -24.79 -10.84 -8.57
CA ALA A 158 -25.67 -10.10 -7.67
C ALA A 158 -24.90 -9.20 -6.71
N TRP A 159 -23.80 -9.70 -6.13
CA TRP A 159 -22.91 -8.91 -5.28
C TRP A 159 -22.33 -7.72 -6.04
N ALA A 160 -21.78 -7.95 -7.25
CA ALA A 160 -21.17 -6.90 -8.06
C ALA A 160 -22.19 -5.83 -8.49
N ARG A 161 -23.43 -6.22 -8.83
CA ARG A 161 -24.52 -5.27 -9.13
C ARG A 161 -24.89 -4.43 -7.91
N SER A 162 -24.99 -5.04 -6.73
CA SER A 162 -25.21 -4.31 -5.48
C SER A 162 -24.06 -3.35 -5.14
N PHE A 163 -22.81 -3.74 -5.43
CA PHE A 163 -21.68 -2.84 -5.29
C PHE A 163 -21.77 -1.63 -6.24
N LEU A 164 -22.21 -1.84 -7.49
CA LEU A 164 -22.45 -0.73 -8.42
C LEU A 164 -23.58 0.19 -7.95
N ASP A 165 -24.64 -0.33 -7.33
CA ASP A 165 -25.70 0.52 -6.75
C ASP A 165 -25.15 1.44 -5.65
N ALA A 166 -24.20 0.94 -4.85
CA ALA A 166 -23.56 1.74 -3.81
C ALA A 166 -22.53 2.75 -4.37
N ALA A 167 -21.69 2.32 -5.33
CA ALA A 167 -20.55 3.10 -5.80
C ALA A 167 -20.88 4.06 -6.96
N ALA A 168 -21.80 3.67 -7.84
CA ALA A 168 -22.19 4.42 -9.04
C ALA A 168 -23.70 4.27 -9.29
N PRO A 169 -24.57 4.75 -8.37
CA PRO A 169 -26.01 4.53 -8.45
C PRO A 169 -26.61 5.08 -9.75
N LEU A 170 -27.59 4.37 -10.31
CA LEU A 170 -28.46 4.89 -11.36
C LEU A 170 -29.42 5.94 -10.78
N ALA A 171 -29.89 6.85 -11.63
CA ALA A 171 -30.88 7.85 -11.24
C ALA A 171 -32.21 7.21 -10.85
N ASN A 172 -32.58 6.11 -11.51
CA ASN A 172 -33.74 5.29 -11.20
C ASN A 172 -33.38 3.80 -11.25
N GLY A 173 -34.05 2.99 -10.44
CA GLY A 173 -33.89 1.53 -10.42
C GLY A 173 -32.54 1.07 -9.84
N SER A 174 -32.20 -0.19 -10.12
CA SER A 174 -30.97 -0.85 -9.68
C SER A 174 -30.19 -1.42 -10.87
N TRP A 175 -28.88 -1.51 -10.76
CA TRP A 175 -28.02 -2.20 -11.71
C TRP A 175 -28.40 -3.67 -11.92
N SER A 176 -29.15 -4.31 -11.01
CA SER A 176 -29.67 -5.67 -11.23
C SER A 176 -30.74 -5.74 -12.33
N GLU A 177 -31.39 -4.62 -12.64
CA GLU A 177 -32.47 -4.52 -13.63
C GLU A 177 -31.98 -4.00 -14.99
N ALA A 178 -30.77 -3.44 -15.05
CA ALA A 178 -30.19 -2.86 -16.25
C ALA A 178 -29.98 -3.93 -17.34
N LYS A 179 -30.58 -3.73 -18.51
CA LYS A 179 -30.51 -4.65 -19.66
C LYS A 179 -29.57 -4.16 -20.76
N ASP A 180 -29.23 -2.88 -20.72
CA ASP A 180 -28.44 -2.18 -21.72
C ASP A 180 -27.56 -1.13 -21.05
N ILE A 181 -26.42 -0.88 -21.67
CA ILE A 181 -25.51 0.21 -21.32
C ILE A 181 -25.07 0.82 -22.64
N SER A 182 -25.28 2.12 -22.78
CA SER A 182 -24.94 2.89 -23.97
C SER A 182 -24.38 4.25 -23.58
N VAL A 183 -23.85 4.98 -24.56
CA VAL A 183 -23.40 6.36 -24.39
C VAL A 183 -24.26 7.24 -25.28
N SER A 184 -24.93 8.22 -24.67
CA SER A 184 -25.77 9.19 -25.39
C SER A 184 -25.46 10.59 -24.85
N GLY A 185 -25.23 11.56 -25.75
CA GLY A 185 -24.89 12.93 -25.37
C GLY A 185 -23.62 13.05 -24.49
N GLY A 186 -22.68 12.10 -24.61
CA GLY A 186 -21.46 12.07 -23.79
C GLY A 186 -21.64 11.52 -22.36
N ALA A 187 -22.82 11.00 -22.01
CA ALA A 187 -23.10 10.41 -20.71
C ALA A 187 -23.46 8.91 -20.84
N LEU A 188 -23.22 8.16 -19.76
CA LEU A 188 -23.71 6.79 -19.63
C LEU A 188 -25.23 6.80 -19.55
N SER A 189 -25.86 5.92 -20.33
CA SER A 189 -27.31 5.75 -20.41
C SER A 189 -27.68 4.27 -20.36
N THR A 190 -28.77 3.98 -19.66
CA THR A 190 -29.42 2.66 -19.58
C THR A 190 -30.94 2.83 -19.79
N SER A 191 -31.68 1.74 -19.98
CA SER A 191 -33.16 1.75 -19.94
C SER A 191 -33.77 2.30 -18.64
N LEU A 192 -32.99 2.40 -17.56
CA LEU A 192 -33.40 2.94 -16.27
C LEU A 192 -32.97 4.41 -16.07
N GLY A 193 -32.30 4.99 -17.07
CA GLY A 193 -31.75 6.34 -17.04
C GLY A 193 -30.24 6.39 -16.94
N SER A 194 -29.71 7.54 -16.54
CA SER A 194 -28.27 7.80 -16.35
C SER A 194 -27.80 7.50 -14.93
N LEU A 195 -26.50 7.70 -14.66
CA LEU A 195 -25.98 7.74 -13.29
C LEU A 195 -26.60 8.90 -12.50
N LYS A 196 -26.85 8.71 -11.21
CA LYS A 196 -27.29 9.78 -10.28
C LYS A 196 -26.29 10.93 -10.23
N ALA A 197 -24.99 10.63 -10.36
CA ALA A 197 -23.93 11.61 -10.55
C ALA A 197 -23.26 11.39 -11.92
N PRO A 198 -23.71 12.09 -12.99
CA PRO A 198 -23.22 11.85 -14.36
C PRO A 198 -21.70 11.97 -14.53
N ALA A 199 -21.05 12.83 -13.73
CA ALA A 199 -19.59 13.04 -13.77
C ALA A 199 -18.75 11.83 -13.32
N GLN A 200 -19.38 10.81 -12.69
CA GLN A 200 -18.72 9.54 -12.39
C GLN A 200 -18.41 8.73 -13.66
N PHE A 201 -19.11 8.98 -14.78
CA PHE A 201 -18.73 8.43 -16.07
C PHE A 201 -17.47 9.12 -16.57
N ARG A 202 -16.40 8.33 -16.78
CA ARG A 202 -15.09 8.84 -17.21
C ARG A 202 -14.69 8.45 -18.63
N GLY A 203 -15.40 7.51 -19.26
CA GLY A 203 -15.11 7.04 -20.62
C GLY A 203 -15.61 5.62 -20.89
N TYR A 204 -15.37 5.14 -22.11
CA TYR A 204 -15.78 3.82 -22.60
C TYR A 204 -14.74 3.28 -23.61
N ARG A 205 -14.87 2.01 -24.01
CA ARG A 205 -14.08 1.36 -25.06
C ARG A 205 -15.00 0.56 -25.97
#